data_AF-A0A6G0WIM5-F1
#
_entry.id   AF-A0A6G0WIM5-F1
#
_cell.length_a   1.000
_cell.length_b   1.000
_cell.length_c   1.000
_cell.angle_alpha   90.00
_cell.angle_beta   90.00
_cell.angle_gamma   90.00
#
_symmetry.space_group_name_H-M   'P 1'
#
loop_
_entity.id
_entity.type
_entity.pdbx_description
1 polymer ?
#
loop_
_entity_poly.entity_id
_entity_poly.type
_entity_poly.pdbx_seq_one_letter_code
_entity_poly.pdbx_strand_id
1 'polypeptide(L)'
;MTCVFTDCKLPVLPGLDRCLLHRHRRKCMVETCTNQVYARNRCVRHGGKKKCIHPGCRINVLVGDLCARRRCERHGGVNRFVGHDTPPLRRSPEQVVVPNNPQSPAQQQPVRHDTADTTFELPVLCE
;
A
#
# COMPACT_ATOMS: atom_id res chain seq x y z
N MET A 1 21.75 -9.60 -2.07
CA MET A 1 21.31 -8.86 -3.28
C MET A 1 19.94 -8.25 -3.01
N THR A 2 19.71 -7.02 -3.47
CA THR A 2 18.46 -6.26 -3.28
C THR A 2 17.68 -6.18 -4.57
N CYS A 3 16.37 -5.93 -4.47
CA CYS A 3 15.48 -5.79 -5.62
C CYS A 3 15.96 -4.68 -6.59
N VAL A 4 15.75 -4.88 -7.90
CA VAL A 4 16.10 -3.91 -8.96
C VAL A 4 15.39 -2.54 -8.88
N PHE A 5 14.30 -2.44 -8.11
CA PHE A 5 13.55 -1.19 -7.95
C PHE A 5 14.24 -0.31 -6.91
N THR A 6 14.57 0.94 -7.26
CA THR A 6 15.35 1.87 -6.41
C THR A 6 14.76 2.06 -5.02
N ASP A 7 13.44 2.06 -4.90
CA ASP A 7 12.75 2.28 -3.62
C ASP A 7 12.47 0.97 -2.84
N CYS A 8 13.05 -0.16 -3.28
CA CYS A 8 12.79 -1.46 -2.69
C CYS A 8 14.03 -2.04 -2.00
N LYS A 9 13.96 -2.14 -0.67
CA LYS A 9 15.01 -2.73 0.17
C LYS A 9 14.86 -4.24 0.39
N LEU A 10 13.85 -4.87 -0.22
CA LEU A 10 13.57 -6.29 -0.02
C LEU A 10 14.60 -7.18 -0.76
N PRO A 11 14.92 -8.36 -0.20
CA PRO A 11 15.81 -9.31 -0.85
C PRO A 11 15.20 -9.85 -2.14
N VAL A 12 16.07 -10.19 -3.08
CA VAL A 12 15.69 -10.80 -4.36
C VAL A 12 15.28 -12.26 -4.17
N LEU A 13 14.37 -12.72 -5.02
CA LEU A 13 14.05 -14.14 -5.16
C LEU A 13 15.21 -14.88 -5.84
N PRO A 14 15.47 -16.15 -5.46
CA PRO A 14 16.46 -16.98 -6.15
C PRO A 14 16.08 -17.13 -7.64
N GLY A 15 17.03 -16.84 -8.53
CA GLY A 15 16.85 -16.90 -9.98
C GLY A 15 16.16 -15.67 -10.62
N LEU A 16 15.75 -14.67 -9.83
CA LEU A 16 15.16 -13.43 -10.32
C LEU A 16 15.95 -12.19 -9.87
N ASP A 17 15.73 -11.08 -10.56
CA ASP A 17 16.23 -9.73 -10.23
C ASP A 17 15.25 -8.92 -9.36
N ARG A 18 14.15 -9.55 -8.91
CA ARG A 18 13.05 -8.94 -8.16
C ARG A 18 12.73 -9.67 -6.87
N CYS A 19 12.22 -8.92 -5.89
CA CYS A 19 11.68 -9.48 -4.64
C CYS A 19 10.30 -10.11 -4.85
N LEU A 20 9.79 -10.79 -3.81
CA LEU A 20 8.45 -11.39 -3.78
C LEU A 20 7.32 -10.42 -4.17
N LEU A 21 7.37 -9.18 -3.67
CA LEU A 21 6.38 -8.14 -3.97
C LEU A 21 6.45 -7.66 -5.43
N HIS A 22 7.65 -7.68 -6.01
CA HIS A 22 7.92 -7.17 -7.34
C HIS A 22 8.04 -8.23 -8.43
N ARG A 23 7.78 -9.51 -8.11
CA ARG A 23 7.90 -10.64 -9.07
C ARG A 23 7.08 -10.45 -10.35
N HIS A 24 5.91 -9.82 -10.26
CA HIS A 24 5.02 -9.52 -11.39
C HIS A 24 5.11 -8.07 -11.88
N ARG A 25 6.01 -7.25 -11.32
CA ARG A 25 6.17 -5.85 -11.74
C ARG A 25 7.25 -5.75 -12.80
N ARG A 26 7.01 -4.89 -13.79
CA ARG A 26 7.97 -4.60 -14.88
C ARG A 26 8.68 -3.28 -14.61
N LYS A 27 9.97 -3.23 -14.95
CA LYS A 27 10.75 -1.99 -14.97
C LYS A 27 10.45 -1.19 -16.23
N CYS A 28 10.60 0.12 -16.14
CA CYS A 28 10.51 1.02 -17.28
C CYS A 28 11.43 0.56 -18.40
N MET A 29 10.99 0.69 -19.66
CA MET A 29 11.79 0.31 -20.83
C MET A 29 13.02 1.20 -21.06
N VAL A 30 13.17 2.29 -20.30
CA VAL A 30 14.35 3.16 -20.35
C VAL A 30 15.46 2.46 -19.57
N GLU A 31 16.60 2.21 -20.19
CA GLU A 31 17.68 1.35 -19.66
C GLU A 31 18.17 1.75 -18.27
N THR A 32 18.30 3.06 -18.03
CA THR A 32 18.75 3.62 -16.75
C THR A 32 17.63 3.78 -15.72
N CYS A 33 16.41 3.36 -16.07
CA CYS A 33 15.24 3.57 -15.23
C CYS A 33 14.78 2.28 -14.54
N THR A 34 15.00 2.25 -13.24
CA THR A 34 14.56 1.23 -12.28
C THR A 34 13.13 1.44 -11.80
N ASN A 35 12.41 2.47 -12.27
CA ASN A 35 11.04 2.71 -11.84
C ASN A 35 10.07 1.69 -12.42
N GLN A 36 9.00 1.43 -11.67
CA GLN A 36 7.90 0.59 -12.13
C GLN A 36 7.16 1.20 -13.33
N VAL A 37 6.80 0.34 -14.29
CA VAL A 37 5.90 0.68 -15.39
C VAL A 37 4.54 1.10 -14.83
N TYR A 38 4.04 2.23 -15.35
CA TYR A 38 2.66 2.64 -15.13
C TYR A 38 1.76 2.23 -16.30
N ALA A 39 2.14 2.62 -17.52
CA ALA A 39 1.47 2.25 -18.76
C ALA A 39 2.45 2.33 -19.94
N ARG A 40 2.12 1.71 -21.08
CA ARG A 40 2.93 1.77 -22.32
C ARG A 40 4.39 1.35 -22.12
N ASN A 41 4.66 0.42 -21.21
CA ASN A 41 6.01 -0.01 -20.82
C ASN A 41 6.92 1.11 -20.25
N ARG A 42 6.34 2.24 -19.81
CA ARG A 42 7.07 3.38 -19.26
C ARG A 42 6.55 3.78 -17.88
N CYS A 43 7.45 4.30 -17.05
CA CYS A 43 7.08 4.88 -15.76
C CYS A 43 6.42 6.25 -15.94
N VAL A 44 5.87 6.82 -14.86
CA VAL A 44 5.19 8.14 -14.90
C VAL A 44 6.10 9.24 -15.45
N ARG A 45 7.39 9.22 -15.11
CA ARG A 45 8.37 10.24 -15.57
C ARG A 45 8.73 10.10 -17.05
N HIS A 46 8.72 8.87 -17.57
CA HIS A 46 9.12 8.56 -18.94
C HIS A 46 7.95 8.41 -19.92
N GLY A 47 6.75 8.88 -19.56
CA GLY A 47 5.59 8.91 -20.47
C GLY A 47 4.52 7.86 -20.21
N GLY A 48 4.53 7.22 -19.05
CA GLY A 48 3.42 6.38 -18.60
C GLY A 48 2.13 7.19 -18.42
N LYS A 49 2.21 8.48 -18.05
CA LYS A 49 1.07 9.40 -17.98
C LYS A 49 1.09 10.42 -19.09
N LYS A 50 -0.11 10.82 -19.53
CA LYS A 50 -0.30 11.90 -20.51
C LYS A 50 0.09 13.23 -19.87
N LYS A 51 0.86 14.05 -20.58
CA LYS A 51 1.20 15.42 -20.17
C LYS A 51 0.14 16.39 -20.67
N CYS A 52 0.03 17.53 -20.00
CA CYS A 52 -0.86 18.59 -20.43
C CYS A 52 -0.46 19.08 -21.83
N ILE A 53 -1.45 19.27 -22.71
CA ILE A 53 -1.24 19.79 -24.06
C ILE A 53 -0.80 21.26 -24.08
N HIS A 54 -1.07 22.01 -23.00
CA HIS A 54 -0.74 23.43 -22.96
C HIS A 54 0.78 23.66 -23.04
N PRO A 55 1.24 24.56 -23.92
CA PRO A 55 2.66 24.83 -24.09
C PRO A 55 3.32 25.22 -22.77
N GLY A 56 4.48 24.63 -22.53
CA GLY A 56 5.27 24.82 -21.30
C GLY A 56 4.77 24.02 -20.10
N CYS A 57 3.51 23.55 -20.05
CA CYS A 57 2.99 22.84 -18.89
C CYS A 57 3.60 21.43 -18.76
N ARG A 58 4.28 21.17 -17.64
CA ARG A 58 4.92 19.87 -17.35
C ARG A 58 4.07 18.98 -16.43
N ILE A 59 2.83 19.38 -16.15
CA ILE A 59 1.94 18.67 -15.24
C ILE A 59 1.26 17.52 -15.99
N ASN A 60 1.12 16.38 -15.31
CA ASN A 60 0.38 15.25 -15.83
C ASN A 60 -1.12 15.52 -15.83
N VAL A 61 -1.79 15.10 -16.91
CA VAL A 61 -3.25 15.15 -17.00
C VAL A 61 -3.85 14.05 -16.14
N LEU A 62 -4.92 14.40 -15.42
CA LEU A 62 -5.72 13.41 -14.70
C LEU A 62 -6.76 12.78 -15.64
N VAL A 63 -7.49 13.60 -16.39
CA VAL A 63 -8.51 13.22 -17.39
C VAL A 63 -8.51 14.26 -18.51
N GLY A 64 -8.69 13.83 -19.76
CA GLY A 64 -8.70 14.71 -20.94
C GLY A 64 -7.31 15.10 -21.44
N ASP A 65 -7.15 16.37 -21.83
CA ASP A 65 -5.91 16.92 -22.42
C ASP A 65 -5.25 18.01 -21.56
N LEU A 66 -5.99 18.58 -20.61
CA LEU A 66 -5.54 19.66 -19.75
C LEU A 66 -5.37 19.18 -18.31
N CYS A 67 -4.38 19.73 -17.59
CA CYS A 67 -4.24 19.39 -16.18
C CYS A 67 -5.35 20.08 -15.35
N ALA A 68 -6.00 19.32 -14.47
CA ALA A 68 -7.04 19.84 -13.56
C ALA A 68 -6.46 20.55 -12.32
N ARG A 69 -5.16 20.85 -12.30
CA ARG A 69 -4.51 21.43 -11.14
C ARG A 69 -4.86 22.92 -11.10
N ARG A 70 -5.59 23.34 -10.04
CA ARG A 70 -5.91 24.75 -9.76
C ARG A 70 -4.68 25.67 -9.75
N ARG A 71 -3.50 25.14 -9.41
CA ARG A 71 -2.21 25.84 -9.38
C ARG A 71 -1.42 25.75 -10.70
N CYS A 72 -2.04 25.38 -11.82
CA CYS A 72 -1.37 25.59 -13.10
C CYS A 72 -1.55 27.05 -13.50
N GLU A 73 -0.59 27.89 -13.09
CA GLU A 73 -0.56 29.34 -13.34
C GLU A 73 -0.64 29.70 -14.83
N ARG A 74 -0.34 28.74 -15.72
CA ARG A 74 -0.26 28.99 -17.16
C ARG A 74 -1.56 28.84 -17.93
N HIS A 75 -2.57 28.12 -17.42
CA HIS A 75 -3.78 27.86 -18.22
C HIS A 75 -5.02 27.42 -17.45
N GLY A 76 -5.22 27.94 -16.23
CA GLY A 76 -6.50 27.84 -15.49
C GLY A 76 -7.12 26.45 -15.58
N GLY A 77 -6.51 25.47 -14.92
CA GLY A 77 -6.87 24.06 -15.08
C GLY A 77 -8.39 23.83 -15.11
N VAL A 78 -8.87 23.12 -16.14
CA VAL A 78 -10.30 22.92 -16.36
C VAL A 78 -10.96 22.38 -15.10
N ASN A 79 -11.85 23.19 -14.52
CA ASN A 79 -12.69 22.75 -13.42
C ASN A 79 -13.69 21.75 -14.00
N ARG A 80 -13.95 20.64 -13.32
CA ARG A 80 -14.78 19.51 -13.79
C ARG A 80 -16.28 19.82 -13.89
N PHE A 81 -16.66 21.02 -14.32
CA PHE A 81 -18.05 21.45 -14.43
C PHE A 81 -18.36 21.86 -15.87
N VAL A 82 -18.34 20.89 -16.78
CA VAL A 82 -19.27 20.94 -17.91
C VAL A 82 -20.48 20.17 -17.42
N GLY A 83 -21.52 20.91 -17.00
CA GLY A 83 -22.70 20.36 -16.35
C GLY A 83 -23.66 19.72 -17.34
N HIS A 84 -24.22 18.57 -16.94
CA HIS A 84 -25.56 18.11 -17.27
C HIS A 84 -25.90 17.01 -16.24
N ASP A 85 -26.74 17.38 -15.28
CA ASP A 85 -27.53 16.54 -14.37
C ASP A 85 -27.04 15.13 -14.07
N THR A 86 -25.98 15.01 -13.27
CA THR A 86 -25.70 13.74 -12.56
C THR A 86 -25.44 14.02 -11.09
N PRO A 87 -26.35 13.65 -10.17
CA PRO A 87 -26.10 13.82 -8.75
C PRO A 87 -24.88 12.98 -8.33
N PRO A 88 -24.10 13.44 -7.34
CA PRO A 88 -22.96 12.67 -6.85
C PRO A 88 -23.50 11.42 -6.16
N LEU A 89 -23.21 10.24 -6.71
CA LEU A 89 -23.28 9.03 -5.91
C LEU A 89 -22.21 9.16 -4.81
N ARG A 90 -22.63 9.68 -3.65
CA ARG A 90 -21.97 9.42 -2.37
C ARG A 90 -21.89 7.91 -2.23
N ARG A 91 -20.76 7.29 -2.56
CA ARG A 91 -20.39 6.04 -1.89
C ARG A 91 -19.85 6.45 -0.52
N SER A 92 -20.71 6.30 0.48
CA SER A 92 -20.34 6.33 1.89
C SER A 92 -19.11 5.45 2.14
N PRO A 93 -18.21 5.85 3.05
CA PRO A 93 -17.15 4.97 3.50
C PRO A 93 -17.79 3.90 4.40
N GLU A 94 -18.15 2.74 3.85
CA GLU A 94 -18.29 1.56 4.68
C GLU A 94 -16.91 1.20 5.19
N GLN A 95 -16.75 1.42 6.49
CA GLN A 95 -15.64 0.98 7.30
C GLN A 95 -15.53 -0.54 7.11
N VAL A 96 -14.52 -0.99 6.37
CA VAL A 96 -14.04 -2.36 6.56
C VAL A 96 -13.42 -2.37 7.95
N VAL A 97 -14.22 -2.79 8.92
CA VAL A 97 -13.75 -3.14 10.26
C VAL A 97 -12.71 -4.24 10.06
N VAL A 98 -11.45 -3.89 10.28
CA VAL A 98 -10.37 -4.87 10.39
C VAL A 98 -10.63 -5.59 11.72
N PRO A 99 -10.91 -6.90 11.76
CA PRO A 99 -10.93 -7.60 13.03
C PRO A 99 -9.49 -7.57 13.58
N ASN A 100 -9.33 -6.86 14.70
CA ASN A 100 -8.14 -6.95 15.54
C ASN A 100 -7.96 -8.44 15.89
N ASN A 101 -6.87 -9.05 15.42
CA ASN A 101 -6.43 -10.34 15.91
C ASN A 101 -5.15 -10.15 16.73
N PRO A 102 -5.22 -10.05 18.07
CA PRO A 102 -4.05 -10.03 18.92
C PRO A 102 -3.74 -11.44 19.43
N GLN A 103 -3.08 -12.26 18.62
CA GLN A 103 -2.47 -13.55 18.99
C GLN A 103 -1.24 -13.70 18.08
N SER A 104 0.02 -13.79 18.54
CA SER A 104 0.55 -14.41 19.76
C SER A 104 2.01 -13.97 20.01
N PRO A 105 2.50 -13.95 21.25
CA PRO A 105 3.89 -14.25 21.56
C PRO A 105 3.99 -15.68 22.11
N ALA A 106 4.61 -16.59 21.36
CA ALA A 106 5.00 -17.91 21.86
C ALA A 106 6.53 -17.96 21.93
N GLN A 107 7.10 -17.58 23.08
CA GLN A 107 8.47 -17.89 23.44
C GLN A 107 8.51 -18.39 24.90
N GLN A 108 8.61 -19.72 25.01
CA GLN A 108 9.42 -20.50 25.95
C GLN A 108 9.10 -20.47 27.46
N GLN A 109 8.68 -21.64 27.97
CA GLN A 109 8.76 -22.13 29.36
C GLN A 109 10.24 -22.24 29.84
N PRO A 110 10.61 -22.62 31.10
CA PRO A 110 9.86 -23.16 32.26
C PRO A 110 10.23 -22.41 33.58
N VAL A 111 9.81 -22.67 34.83
CA VAL A 111 9.80 -23.86 35.71
C VAL A 111 9.04 -23.48 37.02
N ARG A 112 8.28 -24.43 37.61
CA ARG A 112 8.05 -24.82 39.04
C ARG A 112 8.03 -23.68 40.10
N HIS A 113 7.15 -23.66 41.09
CA HIS A 113 7.22 -24.43 42.34
C HIS A 113 5.83 -24.52 43.00
N ASP A 114 5.51 -25.70 43.51
CA ASP A 114 4.38 -26.00 44.39
C ASP A 114 4.60 -25.43 45.79
N THR A 115 3.64 -24.67 46.30
CA THR A 115 3.34 -24.62 47.74
C THR A 115 1.84 -24.38 47.91
N ALA A 116 1.09 -25.46 48.11
CA ALA A 116 -0.24 -25.38 48.70
C ALA A 116 -0.04 -25.37 50.23
N ASP A 117 -0.52 -24.32 50.89
CA ASP A 117 -0.51 -24.23 52.35
C ASP A 117 -1.92 -23.87 52.84
N THR A 118 -2.41 -24.70 53.77
CA THR A 118 -3.47 -24.46 54.78
C THR A 118 -4.88 -24.10 54.29
N THR A 119 -5.97 -24.67 54.81
CA THR A 119 -6.35 -25.06 56.18
C THR A 119 -7.47 -26.12 56.08
N PHE A 120 -7.36 -27.28 56.72
CA PHE A 120 -7.86 -27.63 58.07
C PHE A 120 -9.38 -27.44 58.25
N GLU A 121 -10.13 -28.56 58.32
CA GLU A 121 -11.21 -28.83 59.31
C GLU A 121 -11.60 -30.32 59.25
N LEU A 122 -11.04 -31.06 60.21
CA LEU A 122 -11.46 -32.22 61.03
C LEU A 122 -12.33 -33.40 60.52
N PRO A 123 -12.09 -34.62 61.09
CA PRO A 123 -12.59 -35.90 60.59
C PRO A 123 -13.86 -36.38 61.31
N VAL A 124 -14.78 -37.01 60.57
CA VAL A 124 -15.85 -37.83 61.16
C VAL A 124 -15.54 -39.29 60.85
N LEU A 125 -15.25 -40.04 61.92
CA LEU A 125 -15.11 -41.48 61.98
C LEU A 125 -16.37 -42.17 61.46
N CYS A 126 -16.20 -43.17 60.60
CA CYS A 126 -17.17 -44.25 60.44
C CYS A 126 -16.46 -45.59 60.58
N GLU A 127 -17.23 -46.50 61.19
CA GLU A 127 -17.03 -47.90 61.60
C GLU A 127 -16.33 -48.82 60.58
#